data_AF-A0A661PI56-F1
#
_entry.id   AF-A0A661PI56-F1
#
_cell.length_a   1.000
_cell.length_b   1.000
_cell.length_c   1.000
_cell.angle_alpha   90.00
_cell.angle_beta   90.00
_cell.angle_gamma   90.00
#
_symmetry.space_group_name_H-M   'P 1'
#
loop_
_entity.id
_entity.type
_entity.pdbx_description
1 polymer ?
#
loop_
_entity_poly.entity_id
_entity_poly.type
_entity_poly.pdbx_seq_one_letter_code
_entity_poly.pdbx_strand_id
1 'polypeptide(L)'
;MAPPAARLCRRLAQRPGRARSFLGRDGSLFAYYVCKLLTVASFCSLWRTMAIPFYAPRIVSVPREQVKIVELSPTKTATLLWRPETGPAVLTVVCKATYELKPGIALLAEAQDEVNERDLHSENNPKLGLYSASDLAPYKRRADVTVVGKAFSLPGELAHSVIARVKVGSVDKRVEVHADRYLTPSGQLKADRFFSKMPIGYERAAGGKATVNPVGRSLSGPLDTEGRRPLPNVQVPGEPVGGHGAQPTPVGLGPIPASWPSRRQLLGGRDAPWEGRDWSAKPIPADWSWAYFNVAPPDQQLDEIRADERIRLEHLHPDEPALDTRLPGLRPCVFVERSKGAQQVALKGDTLWIDTNRLVQTVTWRGQLSLEDPSEQVRVIVALAQPGQELTWEQLWTAAERQIEHQVEQGNDREEKTVVRVRRDVSEAPLSRPHTTAPVPLVPSSDHTPQWLPTSSSSGSVEIRGHHAELSGEVRLLELPLAEADSQRLNELCLATGKTPAEVLTELLRQGHGKRFG
;
A
#
# COMPACT_ATOMS: atom_id res chain seq x y z
N MET A 1 -76.40 24.90 4.42
CA MET A 1 -76.96 26.02 3.64
C MET A 1 -75.81 26.87 3.10
N ALA A 2 -76.01 27.40 1.89
CA ALA A 2 -75.07 28.14 1.06
C ALA A 2 -74.55 29.47 1.69
N PRO A 3 -73.53 30.11 1.08
CA PRO A 3 -72.53 30.96 1.76
C PRO A 3 -72.88 32.46 1.78
N PRO A 4 -72.06 33.30 2.44
CA PRO A 4 -72.03 34.74 2.13
C PRO A 4 -70.59 35.25 1.94
N ALA A 5 -70.12 35.34 0.70
CA ALA A 5 -69.02 36.25 0.35
C ALA A 5 -69.07 36.74 -1.11
N ALA A 6 -70.29 36.89 -1.66
CA ALA A 6 -70.54 37.92 -2.64
C ALA A 6 -70.68 39.26 -1.89
N ARG A 7 -69.58 40.04 -1.77
CA ARG A 7 -69.68 41.50 -1.57
C ARG A 7 -68.39 42.34 -1.64
N LEU A 8 -67.18 41.78 -1.72
CA LEU A 8 -65.95 42.60 -1.68
C LEU A 8 -65.18 42.78 -3.00
N CYS A 9 -65.67 42.25 -4.13
CA CYS A 9 -65.05 42.43 -5.46
C CYS A 9 -65.71 43.55 -6.31
N ARG A 10 -66.42 44.51 -5.69
CA ARG A 10 -67.22 45.49 -6.45
C ARG A 10 -66.95 46.97 -6.19
N ARG A 11 -65.80 47.37 -5.61
CA ARG A 11 -65.56 48.81 -5.36
C ARG A 11 -64.20 49.43 -5.71
N LEU A 12 -63.23 48.72 -6.30
CA LEU A 12 -61.91 49.35 -6.55
C LEU A 12 -61.31 49.16 -7.96
N ALA A 13 -62.11 48.93 -8.99
CA ALA A 13 -61.60 48.98 -10.37
C ALA A 13 -62.64 49.50 -11.37
N GLN A 14 -63.00 50.78 -11.25
CA GLN A 14 -63.58 51.56 -12.34
C GLN A 14 -62.47 52.44 -12.92
N ARG A 15 -61.99 52.08 -14.13
CA ARG A 15 -61.66 52.90 -15.34
C ARG A 15 -60.99 54.30 -15.18
N PRO A 16 -60.43 54.91 -16.25
CA PRO A 16 -59.65 54.41 -17.40
C PRO A 16 -58.47 55.35 -17.81
N GLY A 17 -57.61 54.92 -18.74
CA GLY A 17 -56.73 55.81 -19.52
C GLY A 17 -55.77 54.99 -20.39
N ARG A 18 -56.19 54.58 -21.60
CA ARG A 18 -55.85 55.17 -22.92
C ARG A 18 -54.34 55.48 -23.07
N ALA A 19 -53.64 55.07 -24.11
CA ALA A 19 -53.95 54.27 -25.30
C ALA A 19 -52.62 54.03 -26.05
N ARG A 20 -52.50 52.86 -26.70
CA ARG A 20 -51.82 52.58 -27.99
C ARG A 20 -50.31 52.93 -28.09
N SER A 21 -49.42 52.10 -28.61
CA SER A 21 -49.52 50.90 -29.43
C SER A 21 -48.09 50.40 -29.69
N PHE A 22 -47.81 49.12 -29.47
CA PHE A 22 -47.16 48.21 -30.43
C PHE A 22 -47.19 46.79 -29.83
N LEU A 23 -47.89 45.87 -30.50
CA LEU A 23 -47.87 44.42 -30.29
C LEU A 23 -46.47 43.88 -30.66
N GLY A 24 -45.91 42.80 -30.13
CA GLY A 24 -46.38 41.79 -29.18
C GLY A 24 -45.32 40.67 -29.09
N ARG A 25 -45.51 39.80 -28.08
CA ARG A 25 -44.81 38.53 -27.76
C ARG A 25 -43.46 38.61 -27.04
N ASP A 26 -43.59 38.34 -25.74
CA ASP A 26 -42.69 37.56 -24.88
C ASP A 26 -41.35 38.18 -24.47
N GLY A 27 -41.44 39.20 -23.62
CA GLY A 27 -40.60 39.37 -22.44
C GLY A 27 -41.53 39.35 -21.21
N SER A 28 -41.16 38.88 -20.02
CA SER A 28 -39.84 38.94 -19.44
C SER A 28 -39.92 38.38 -18.02
N LEU A 29 -38.81 37.77 -17.59
CA LEU A 29 -38.13 38.01 -16.32
C LEU A 29 -38.84 37.79 -14.97
N PHE A 30 -38.02 37.27 -14.05
CA PHE A 30 -37.91 37.75 -12.67
C PHE A 30 -39.19 37.91 -11.87
N ALA A 31 -39.47 36.90 -11.05
CA ALA A 31 -39.82 37.08 -9.64
C ALA A 31 -39.81 35.72 -8.93
N TYR A 32 -38.64 35.06 -8.84
CA TYR A 32 -38.53 33.77 -8.13
C TYR A 32 -38.05 33.88 -6.68
N TYR A 33 -37.80 35.08 -6.17
CA TYR A 33 -37.52 35.29 -4.76
C TYR A 33 -38.43 36.39 -4.24
N VAL A 34 -39.48 35.99 -3.52
CA VAL A 34 -39.89 36.56 -2.22
C VAL A 34 -41.29 36.01 -1.89
N CYS A 35 -41.35 35.27 -0.78
CA CYS A 35 -42.54 34.99 0.03
C CYS A 35 -43.67 34.15 -0.58
N LYS A 36 -43.61 32.83 -0.32
CA LYS A 36 -44.78 32.12 0.24
C LYS A 36 -44.44 30.84 1.02
N LEU A 37 -43.80 31.03 2.18
CA LEU A 37 -44.35 30.45 3.41
C LEU A 37 -45.77 31.02 3.60
N LEU A 38 -46.70 30.20 4.07
CA LEU A 38 -48.14 30.45 4.24
C LEU A 38 -49.03 30.02 3.06
N THR A 39 -49.18 28.72 2.83
CA THR A 39 -50.51 28.05 2.88
C THR A 39 -50.36 26.53 3.05
N VAL A 40 -49.91 26.11 4.23
CA VAL A 40 -50.25 24.79 4.79
C VAL A 40 -51.65 24.95 5.39
N ALA A 41 -52.68 24.58 4.64
CA ALA A 41 -53.98 24.10 5.15
C ALA A 41 -54.97 24.00 3.98
N SER A 42 -55.63 22.84 3.89
CA SER A 42 -56.74 22.51 2.97
C SER A 42 -56.35 21.97 1.60
N PHE A 43 -55.65 20.82 1.57
CA PHE A 43 -55.90 19.79 0.56
C PHE A 43 -55.57 18.40 1.15
N CYS A 44 -56.39 17.98 2.12
CA CYS A 44 -56.46 16.60 2.61
C CYS A 44 -57.93 16.18 2.60
N SER A 45 -58.41 15.66 1.48
CA SER A 45 -59.60 14.83 1.41
C SER A 45 -59.65 14.19 0.02
N LEU A 46 -59.59 12.86 -0.01
CA LEU A 46 -59.36 12.00 -1.19
C LEU A 46 -57.95 12.09 -1.77
N TRP A 47 -57.05 11.31 -1.18
CA TRP A 47 -56.28 10.25 -1.85
C TRP A 47 -55.47 9.54 -0.75
N ARG A 48 -56.12 8.57 -0.11
CA ARG A 48 -55.48 7.62 0.83
C ARG A 48 -55.21 6.34 0.04
N THR A 49 -54.01 6.23 -0.54
CA THR A 49 -53.16 5.02 -0.61
C THR A 49 -51.94 5.35 -1.46
N MET A 50 -50.75 4.93 -1.01
CA MET A 50 -49.39 5.25 -1.50
C MET A 50 -48.79 6.57 -1.01
N ALA A 51 -48.24 6.52 0.20
CA ALA A 51 -47.22 7.44 0.68
C ALA A 51 -45.91 7.20 -0.09
N ILE A 52 -45.60 8.06 -1.05
CA ILE A 52 -44.26 8.19 -1.64
C ILE A 52 -43.52 9.21 -0.77
N PRO A 53 -42.42 8.87 -0.08
CA PRO A 53 -41.65 9.86 0.65
C PRO A 53 -40.90 10.75 -0.34
N PHE A 54 -41.24 12.03 -0.37
CA PHE A 54 -40.40 13.09 -0.94
C PHE A 54 -39.08 13.14 -0.14
N TYR A 55 -38.04 12.48 -0.63
CA TYR A 55 -36.67 12.72 -0.17
C TYR A 55 -36.19 14.02 -0.81
N ALA A 56 -36.03 15.06 0.01
CA ALA A 56 -35.12 16.15 -0.33
C ALA A 56 -33.74 15.53 -0.64
N PRO A 57 -33.00 16.00 -1.66
CA PRO A 57 -31.62 15.58 -1.84
C PRO A 57 -30.86 16.03 -0.59
N ARG A 58 -30.63 15.09 0.34
CA ARG A 58 -29.54 15.23 1.29
C ARG A 58 -28.31 15.29 0.41
N ILE A 59 -27.68 16.46 0.35
CA ILE A 59 -26.27 16.55 0.00
C ILE A 59 -25.58 15.71 1.06
N VAL A 60 -25.35 14.45 0.74
CA VAL A 60 -24.43 13.60 1.49
C VAL A 60 -23.09 14.25 1.23
N SER A 61 -22.60 15.03 2.19
CA SER A 61 -21.20 15.41 2.21
C SER A 61 -20.42 14.10 2.29
N VAL A 62 -19.92 13.63 1.15
CA VAL A 62 -18.84 12.64 1.12
C VAL A 62 -17.80 13.17 2.10
N PRO A 63 -17.35 12.39 3.10
CA PRO A 63 -16.30 12.83 3.99
C PRO A 63 -15.14 13.26 3.10
N ARG A 64 -14.83 14.56 3.06
CA ARG A 64 -13.64 15.03 2.36
C ARG A 64 -12.48 14.38 3.10
N GLU A 65 -11.75 13.51 2.42
CA GLU A 65 -10.49 13.00 2.93
C GLU A 65 -9.69 14.18 3.48
N GLN A 66 -9.29 14.08 4.73
CA GLN A 66 -8.62 15.17 5.43
C GLN A 66 -7.38 15.66 4.68
N VAL A 67 -6.68 14.72 4.04
CA VAL A 67 -5.52 14.98 3.20
C VAL A 67 -5.88 14.56 1.78
N LYS A 68 -5.84 15.52 0.84
CA LYS A 68 -5.93 15.23 -0.59
C LYS A 68 -4.53 15.29 -1.20
N ILE A 69 -4.09 14.22 -1.85
CA ILE A 69 -2.79 14.18 -2.55
C ILE A 69 -3.00 14.35 -4.06
N VAL A 70 -2.22 15.21 -4.69
CA VAL A 70 -2.17 15.42 -6.14
C VAL A 70 -0.75 15.18 -6.63
N GLU A 71 -0.54 14.06 -7.31
CA GLU A 71 0.75 13.69 -7.89
C GLU A 71 0.80 14.13 -9.36
N LEU A 72 1.73 15.03 -9.67
CA LEU A 72 2.01 15.54 -11.02
C LEU A 72 3.19 14.81 -11.68
N SER A 73 3.73 13.80 -11.00
CA SER A 73 4.89 13.01 -11.42
C SER A 73 4.65 11.55 -11.03
N PRO A 74 5.37 10.58 -11.62
CA PRO A 74 5.09 9.16 -11.39
C PRO A 74 5.48 8.67 -9.98
N THR A 75 6.13 9.53 -9.17
CA THR A 75 6.45 9.23 -7.76
C THR A 75 5.22 8.86 -6.96
N LYS A 76 5.43 8.07 -5.91
CA LYS A 76 4.37 7.66 -4.97
C LYS A 76 4.47 8.44 -3.66
N THR A 77 3.34 8.93 -3.20
CA THR A 77 3.25 9.85 -2.07
C THR A 77 2.23 9.34 -1.07
N ALA A 78 2.60 9.42 0.20
CA ALA A 78 1.68 9.20 1.30
C ALA A 78 1.92 10.25 2.38
N THR A 79 1.00 10.32 3.33
CA THR A 79 1.16 11.16 4.52
C THR A 79 0.97 10.36 5.78
N LEU A 80 1.65 10.80 6.84
CA LEU A 80 1.50 10.25 8.16
C LEU A 80 1.22 11.36 9.17
N LEU A 81 0.07 11.29 9.84
CA LEU A 81 -0.25 12.15 10.97
C LEU A 81 0.25 11.52 12.27
N TRP A 82 0.96 12.28 13.08
CA TRP A 82 1.43 11.86 14.39
C TRP A 82 1.55 13.07 15.32
N ARG A 83 1.78 12.83 16.61
CA ARG A 83 1.93 13.89 17.59
C ARG A 83 3.15 13.67 18.49
N PRO A 84 4.03 14.65 18.69
CA PRO A 84 5.00 14.61 19.79
C PRO A 84 4.29 14.78 21.14
N GLU A 85 4.93 14.32 22.22
CA GLU A 85 4.42 14.49 23.59
C GLU A 85 4.15 15.96 23.94
N THR A 86 5.04 16.84 23.49
CA THR A 86 4.87 18.29 23.62
C THR A 86 4.83 18.93 22.23
N GLY A 87 3.81 19.74 21.98
CA GLY A 87 3.67 20.50 20.73
C GLY A 87 2.43 20.15 19.89
N PRO A 88 2.33 20.78 18.71
CA PRO A 88 1.24 20.57 17.75
C PRO A 88 1.33 19.19 17.09
N ALA A 89 0.24 18.76 16.45
CA ALA A 89 0.29 17.59 15.57
C ALA A 89 1.19 17.87 14.36
N VAL A 90 1.77 16.80 13.82
CA VAL A 90 2.72 16.87 12.71
C VAL A 90 2.22 15.97 11.59
N LEU A 91 2.12 16.55 10.40
CA LEU A 91 1.91 15.83 9.16
C LEU A 91 3.27 15.59 8.49
N THR A 92 3.68 14.34 8.44
CA THR A 92 4.85 13.91 7.66
C THR A 92 4.41 13.57 6.25
N VAL A 93 4.98 14.25 5.25
CA VAL A 93 4.81 13.89 3.83
C VAL A 93 5.94 12.97 3.42
N VAL A 94 5.60 11.84 2.82
CA VAL A 94 6.52 10.83 2.31
C VAL A 94 6.38 10.81 0.80
N CYS A 95 7.49 10.97 0.07
CA CYS A 95 7.53 10.80 -1.38
C CYS A 95 8.56 9.70 -1.70
N LYS A 96 8.26 8.84 -2.67
CA LYS A 96 9.09 7.71 -3.06
C LYS A 96 9.22 7.65 -4.57
N ALA A 97 10.44 7.45 -5.04
CA ALA A 97 10.75 7.21 -6.44
C ALA A 97 11.55 5.93 -6.59
N THR A 98 11.27 5.19 -7.66
CA THR A 98 11.96 3.96 -8.07
C THR A 98 12.82 4.25 -9.27
N TYR A 99 14.06 3.76 -9.23
CA TYR A 99 15.04 3.88 -10.29
C TYR A 99 15.57 2.52 -10.69
N GLU A 100 15.94 2.37 -11.95
CA GLU A 100 16.68 1.22 -12.44
C GLU A 100 18.08 1.17 -11.80
N LEU A 101 18.52 -0.03 -11.43
CA LEU A 101 19.86 -0.28 -10.93
C LEU A 101 20.76 -0.67 -12.10
N LYS A 102 21.40 0.32 -12.72
CA LYS A 102 22.20 0.16 -13.95
C LYS A 102 23.45 1.03 -13.96
N PRO A 103 24.47 0.72 -14.80
CA PRO A 103 25.68 1.51 -14.88
C PRO A 103 25.42 2.97 -15.27
N GLY A 104 26.22 3.89 -14.73
CA GLY A 104 26.16 5.30 -15.09
C GLY A 104 25.07 6.06 -14.32
N ILE A 105 24.11 6.66 -15.03
CA ILE A 105 23.02 7.43 -14.41
C ILE A 105 21.81 6.52 -14.27
N ALA A 106 21.31 6.38 -13.03
CA ALA A 106 20.09 5.64 -12.76
C ALA A 106 18.90 6.33 -13.42
N LEU A 107 18.11 5.55 -14.17
CA LEU A 107 16.90 6.05 -14.84
C LEU A 107 15.70 5.90 -13.91
N LEU A 108 14.79 6.87 -13.93
CA LEU A 108 13.51 6.74 -13.26
C LEU A 108 12.74 5.59 -13.91
N ALA A 109 12.33 4.61 -13.12
CA ALA A 109 11.64 3.43 -13.63
C ALA A 109 10.23 3.79 -14.13
N GLU A 110 9.74 3.10 -15.17
CA GLU A 110 8.36 3.28 -15.62
C GLU A 110 7.37 2.80 -14.56
N ALA A 111 7.61 1.60 -14.01
CA ALA A 111 6.86 1.07 -12.88
C ALA A 111 7.45 1.58 -11.56
N GLN A 112 6.62 2.26 -10.77
CA GLN A 112 7.00 2.84 -9.49
C GLN A 112 6.48 2.00 -8.33
N ASP A 113 7.34 1.72 -7.36
CA ASP A 113 6.97 1.05 -6.12
C ASP A 113 6.09 1.97 -5.27
N GLU A 114 4.98 1.41 -4.81
CA GLU A 114 4.10 2.08 -3.84
C GLU A 114 4.86 2.41 -2.54
N VAL A 115 4.35 3.41 -1.83
CA VAL A 115 4.79 3.68 -0.46
C VAL A 115 4.42 2.49 0.40
N ASN A 116 5.41 1.89 1.07
CA ASN A 116 5.14 0.76 1.95
C ASN A 116 4.48 1.25 3.23
N GLU A 117 3.19 0.99 3.41
CA GLU A 117 2.48 1.39 4.63
C GLU A 117 2.89 0.56 5.85
N ARG A 118 3.21 -0.72 5.63
CA ARG A 118 3.65 -1.69 6.63
C ARG A 118 4.98 -2.36 6.27
N ASP A 119 5.62 -2.94 7.26
CA ASP A 119 6.82 -3.75 7.05
C ASP A 119 6.46 -4.99 6.21
N LEU A 120 7.26 -5.27 5.19
CA LEU A 120 7.14 -6.44 4.32
C LEU A 120 8.26 -7.42 4.68
N HIS A 121 7.88 -8.59 5.18
CA HIS A 121 8.83 -9.64 5.53
C HIS A 121 9.21 -10.48 4.31
N SER A 122 10.42 -11.03 4.33
CA SER A 122 10.88 -12.01 3.35
C SER A 122 9.85 -13.13 3.19
N GLU A 123 9.52 -13.48 1.95
CA GLU A 123 8.54 -14.52 1.62
C GLU A 123 7.15 -14.30 2.27
N ASN A 124 6.81 -13.05 2.62
CA ASN A 124 5.61 -12.70 3.38
C ASN A 124 5.49 -13.47 4.72
N ASN A 125 6.61 -13.87 5.31
CA ASN A 125 6.64 -14.64 6.54
C ASN A 125 7.17 -13.79 7.72
N PRO A 126 6.32 -13.42 8.69
CA PRO A 126 6.72 -12.57 9.82
C PRO A 126 7.78 -13.19 10.74
N LYS A 127 8.08 -14.49 10.59
CA LYS A 127 9.16 -15.17 11.31
C LYS A 127 10.53 -14.99 10.65
N LEU A 128 10.58 -14.35 9.48
CA LEU A 128 11.80 -14.03 8.73
C LEU A 128 12.16 -12.54 8.88
N GLY A 129 13.30 -12.14 8.33
CA GLY A 129 13.74 -10.75 8.26
C GLY A 129 12.85 -9.90 7.35
N LEU A 130 13.18 -8.61 7.24
CA LEU A 130 12.48 -7.70 6.34
C LEU A 130 13.02 -7.81 4.92
N TYR A 131 12.10 -7.89 3.96
CA TYR A 131 12.35 -7.58 2.57
C TYR A 131 12.35 -6.06 2.35
N SER A 132 11.35 -5.36 2.89
CA SER A 132 11.30 -3.90 2.94
C SER A 132 10.68 -3.45 4.25
N ALA A 133 11.23 -2.40 4.84
CA ALA A 133 10.55 -1.72 5.93
C ALA A 133 9.43 -0.81 5.39
N SER A 134 8.49 -0.43 6.25
CA SER A 134 7.52 0.60 5.88
C SER A 134 8.16 1.98 5.79
N ASP A 135 7.69 2.72 4.80
CA ASP A 135 8.02 4.09 4.50
C ASP A 135 7.23 5.07 5.38
N LEU A 136 6.29 4.59 6.20
CA LEU A 136 5.55 5.44 7.15
C LEU A 136 6.25 5.45 8.50
N ALA A 137 7.16 6.42 8.66
CA ALA A 137 7.84 6.74 9.90
C ALA A 137 7.63 8.24 10.23
N PRO A 138 7.35 8.59 11.51
CA PRO A 138 7.22 9.97 11.97
C PRO A 138 8.38 10.86 11.53
N TYR A 139 9.60 10.42 11.80
CA TYR A 139 10.83 11.16 11.53
C TYR A 139 12.03 10.20 11.47
N LYS A 140 12.97 10.47 10.57
CA LYS A 140 14.30 9.84 10.57
C LYS A 140 15.38 10.91 10.63
N ARG A 141 16.25 10.83 11.65
CA ARG A 141 17.34 11.78 11.83
C ARG A 141 18.46 11.55 10.82
N ARG A 142 18.76 10.28 10.56
CA ARG A 142 19.80 9.81 9.63
C ARG A 142 19.13 9.15 8.42
N ALA A 143 19.84 9.13 7.31
CA ALA A 143 19.44 8.40 6.12
C ALA A 143 19.88 6.93 6.20
N ASP A 144 18.99 6.01 5.85
CA ASP A 144 19.23 4.56 5.82
C ASP A 144 19.69 4.12 4.42
N VAL A 145 20.75 3.30 4.33
CA VAL A 145 21.10 2.54 3.12
C VAL A 145 20.86 1.07 3.40
N THR A 146 20.02 0.41 2.62
CA THR A 146 19.73 -1.02 2.80
C THR A 146 19.76 -1.77 1.48
N VAL A 147 20.23 -3.01 1.51
CA VAL A 147 20.33 -3.89 0.34
C VAL A 147 19.67 -5.22 0.64
N VAL A 148 18.80 -5.67 -0.25
CA VAL A 148 18.16 -6.99 -0.20
C VAL A 148 18.38 -7.76 -1.49
N GLY A 149 18.09 -9.07 -1.43
CA GLY A 149 18.21 -9.98 -2.55
C GLY A 149 19.41 -10.91 -2.44
N LYS A 150 20.31 -10.87 -3.42
CA LYS A 150 21.40 -11.84 -3.60
C LYS A 150 22.74 -11.14 -3.87
N ALA A 151 23.81 -11.81 -3.48
CA ALA A 151 25.15 -11.58 -4.01
C ALA A 151 25.42 -12.53 -5.18
N PHE A 152 26.29 -12.11 -6.10
CA PHE A 152 26.59 -12.82 -7.34
C PHE A 152 28.09 -13.10 -7.49
N SER A 153 28.44 -14.26 -8.03
CA SER A 153 29.80 -14.53 -8.52
C SER A 153 30.09 -13.72 -9.79
N LEU A 154 31.30 -13.85 -10.35
CA LEU A 154 31.59 -13.30 -11.67
C LEU A 154 30.72 -14.00 -12.75
N PRO A 155 30.30 -13.27 -13.80
CA PRO A 155 29.52 -13.84 -14.89
C PRO A 155 30.19 -15.09 -15.48
N GLY A 156 29.45 -16.19 -15.55
CA GLY A 156 29.94 -17.48 -16.06
C GLY A 156 30.79 -18.29 -15.07
N GLU A 157 31.04 -17.79 -13.86
CA GLU A 157 31.84 -18.47 -12.84
C GLU A 157 31.02 -18.96 -11.65
N LEU A 158 31.54 -19.98 -10.98
CA LEU A 158 31.02 -20.48 -9.71
C LEU A 158 32.03 -20.16 -8.60
N ALA A 159 31.57 -19.58 -7.50
CA ALA A 159 32.42 -19.18 -6.39
C ALA A 159 32.10 -19.95 -5.10
N HIS A 160 33.14 -20.20 -4.29
CA HIS A 160 32.95 -20.65 -2.90
C HIS A 160 32.58 -19.48 -1.99
N SER A 161 33.15 -18.31 -2.23
CA SER A 161 32.78 -17.07 -1.54
C SER A 161 33.02 -15.85 -2.43
N VAL A 162 32.31 -14.77 -2.13
CA VAL A 162 32.54 -13.42 -2.70
C VAL A 162 32.48 -12.38 -1.58
N ILE A 163 33.18 -11.26 -1.76
CA ILE A 163 33.04 -10.10 -0.86
C ILE A 163 32.05 -9.14 -1.52
N ALA A 164 30.82 -9.12 -1.01
CA ALA A 164 29.82 -8.16 -1.43
C ALA A 164 30.05 -6.83 -0.72
N ARG A 165 29.95 -5.71 -1.45
CA ARG A 165 30.21 -4.36 -0.92
C ARG A 165 29.16 -3.37 -1.39
N VAL A 166 28.70 -2.53 -0.46
CA VAL A 166 27.90 -1.34 -0.76
C VAL A 166 28.66 -0.09 -0.33
N LYS A 167 28.82 0.86 -1.23
CA LYS A 167 29.42 2.16 -0.96
C LYS A 167 28.52 3.30 -1.45
N VAL A 168 28.06 4.14 -0.51
CA VAL A 168 27.15 5.27 -0.75
C VAL A 168 27.53 6.40 0.20
N GLY A 169 27.98 7.53 -0.33
CA GLY A 169 28.49 8.63 0.51
C GLY A 169 29.56 8.17 1.50
N SER A 170 29.31 8.33 2.80
CA SER A 170 30.20 7.89 3.89
C SER A 170 30.03 6.41 4.27
N VAL A 171 29.01 5.71 3.75
CA VAL A 171 28.80 4.28 3.98
C VAL A 171 29.75 3.51 3.07
N ASP A 172 30.50 2.58 3.65
CA ASP A 172 31.37 1.63 2.93
C ASP A 172 31.37 0.31 3.71
N LYS A 173 30.42 -0.57 3.38
CA LYS A 173 30.21 -1.82 4.10
C LYS A 173 30.47 -3.02 3.23
N ARG A 174 31.15 -4.01 3.82
CA ARG A 174 31.48 -5.29 3.19
C ARG A 174 30.93 -6.43 4.01
N VAL A 175 30.41 -7.43 3.31
CA VAL A 175 30.07 -8.74 3.88
C VAL A 175 30.68 -9.82 3.01
N GLU A 176 31.18 -10.88 3.63
CA GLU A 176 31.64 -12.04 2.89
C GLU A 176 30.50 -13.04 2.80
N VAL A 177 30.19 -13.45 1.57
CA VAL A 177 29.06 -14.33 1.26
C VAL A 177 29.62 -15.66 0.77
N HIS A 178 29.38 -16.71 1.53
CA HIS A 178 29.83 -18.06 1.26
C HIS A 178 28.72 -18.92 0.65
N ALA A 179 29.14 -19.94 -0.12
CA ALA A 179 28.30 -21.07 -0.48
C ALA A 179 27.71 -21.76 0.77
N ASP A 180 26.73 -22.63 0.57
CA ASP A 180 26.19 -23.41 1.69
C ASP A 180 27.29 -24.29 2.30
N ARG A 181 27.53 -24.09 3.60
CA ARG A 181 28.51 -24.80 4.43
C ARG A 181 27.82 -25.38 5.64
N TYR A 182 28.36 -26.46 6.16
CA TYR A 182 27.82 -27.13 7.34
C TYR A 182 28.92 -27.83 8.15
N LEU A 183 28.67 -28.01 9.46
CA LEU A 183 29.44 -28.94 10.28
C LEU A 183 28.76 -30.31 10.25
N THR A 184 29.53 -31.37 10.01
CA THR A 184 29.07 -32.76 10.14
C THR A 184 28.78 -33.10 11.61
N PRO A 185 28.11 -34.23 11.91
CA PRO A 185 27.99 -34.73 13.28
C PRO A 185 29.33 -34.93 13.99
N SER A 186 30.40 -35.20 13.23
CA SER A 186 31.78 -35.30 13.73
C SER A 186 32.48 -33.95 13.93
N GLY A 187 31.79 -32.82 13.68
CA GLY A 187 32.33 -31.47 13.83
C GLY A 187 33.23 -31.01 12.68
N GLN A 188 33.29 -31.74 11.56
CA GLN A 188 34.09 -31.36 10.40
C GLN A 188 33.36 -30.32 9.56
N LEU A 189 34.06 -29.26 9.16
CA LEU A 189 33.57 -28.28 8.21
C LEU A 189 33.53 -28.88 6.80
N LYS A 190 32.35 -28.83 6.17
CA LYS A 190 32.17 -29.16 4.76
C LYS A 190 31.57 -28.00 3.99
N ALA A 191 32.00 -27.88 2.73
CA ALA A 191 31.66 -26.80 1.81
C ALA A 191 31.51 -27.38 0.39
N ASP A 192 30.57 -28.32 0.23
CA ASP A 192 30.47 -29.13 -0.98
C ASP A 192 29.77 -28.42 -2.14
N ARG A 193 29.60 -27.10 -2.04
CA ARG A 193 28.82 -26.31 -3.00
C ARG A 193 29.58 -25.05 -3.43
N PHE A 194 29.29 -24.66 -4.65
CA PHE A 194 29.59 -23.34 -5.19
C PHE A 194 28.28 -22.65 -5.51
N PHE A 195 28.31 -21.34 -5.70
CA PHE A 195 27.15 -20.59 -6.16
C PHE A 195 27.51 -19.63 -7.29
N SER A 196 26.53 -19.41 -8.16
CA SER A 196 26.50 -18.22 -9.03
C SER A 196 25.73 -17.06 -8.41
N LYS A 197 24.76 -17.37 -7.54
CA LYS A 197 24.00 -16.40 -6.75
C LYS A 197 23.68 -16.93 -5.36
N MET A 198 23.78 -16.10 -4.33
CA MET A 198 23.52 -16.47 -2.93
C MET A 198 22.67 -15.40 -2.23
N PRO A 199 21.51 -15.74 -1.63
CA PRO A 199 20.72 -14.76 -0.88
C PRO A 199 21.50 -14.17 0.31
N ILE A 200 21.30 -12.88 0.57
CA ILE A 200 22.04 -12.11 1.59
C ILE A 200 21.16 -11.67 2.79
N GLY A 201 19.98 -12.26 2.93
CA GLY A 201 19.07 -11.99 4.05
C GLY A 201 19.64 -12.41 5.41
N TYR A 202 19.11 -11.82 6.48
CA TYR A 202 19.57 -12.07 7.85
C TYR A 202 19.39 -13.52 8.33
N GLU A 203 18.50 -14.29 7.69
CA GLU A 203 18.30 -15.73 7.90
C GLU A 203 19.54 -16.56 7.54
N ARG A 204 20.43 -15.97 6.73
CA ARG A 204 21.70 -16.56 6.31
C ARG A 204 22.91 -15.94 7.02
N ALA A 205 22.69 -14.98 7.91
CA ALA A 205 23.74 -14.43 8.76
C ALA A 205 23.82 -15.19 10.09
N ALA A 206 24.86 -14.90 10.88
CA ALA A 206 24.96 -15.40 12.24
C ALA A 206 23.85 -14.84 13.13
N GLY A 207 23.36 -15.63 14.07
CA GLY A 207 22.29 -15.23 14.98
C GLY A 207 21.61 -16.38 15.72
N GLY A 208 20.34 -16.20 16.01
CA GLY A 208 19.48 -17.12 16.76
C GLY A 208 18.60 -16.38 17.77
N LYS A 209 17.56 -17.05 18.28
CA LYS A 209 16.45 -16.45 19.07
C LYS A 209 16.87 -15.48 20.19
N ALA A 210 18.01 -15.73 20.85
CA ALA A 210 18.52 -14.94 21.98
C ALA A 210 19.61 -13.92 21.58
N THR A 211 19.74 -13.60 20.29
CA THR A 211 20.76 -12.68 19.76
C THR A 211 20.13 -11.44 19.11
N VAL A 212 20.97 -10.48 18.71
CA VAL A 212 20.53 -9.29 17.95
C VAL A 212 19.95 -9.61 16.57
N ASN A 213 20.20 -10.81 16.04
CA ASN A 213 19.58 -11.36 14.83
C ASN A 213 18.78 -12.64 15.18
N PRO A 214 17.51 -12.52 15.62
CA PRO A 214 16.70 -13.65 16.10
C PRO A 214 16.45 -14.76 15.07
N VAL A 215 16.51 -14.43 13.78
CA VAL A 215 16.20 -15.35 12.67
C VAL A 215 17.46 -15.95 12.03
N GLY A 216 18.64 -15.51 12.47
CA GLY A 216 19.93 -15.98 11.95
C GLY A 216 20.30 -17.41 12.38
N ARG A 217 21.42 -17.88 11.83
CA ARG A 217 21.95 -19.22 12.06
C ARG A 217 22.82 -19.24 13.32
N SER A 218 22.48 -20.15 14.21
CA SER A 218 23.21 -20.37 15.47
C SER A 218 24.10 -21.61 15.39
N LEU A 219 25.34 -21.49 15.85
CA LEU A 219 26.23 -22.65 16.04
C LEU A 219 25.78 -23.58 17.18
N SER A 220 24.76 -23.19 17.95
CA SER A 220 24.07 -24.04 18.94
C SER A 220 22.61 -24.31 18.55
N GLY A 221 22.21 -23.95 17.32
CA GLY A 221 20.87 -24.12 16.79
C GLY A 221 20.51 -25.57 16.43
N PRO A 222 19.29 -25.81 15.92
CA PRO A 222 18.84 -27.12 15.49
C PRO A 222 19.70 -27.66 14.34
N LEU A 223 19.87 -28.98 14.33
CA LEU A 223 20.48 -29.70 13.22
C LEU A 223 19.46 -29.85 12.08
N ASP A 224 19.94 -30.03 10.86
CA ASP A 224 19.09 -30.40 9.74
C ASP A 224 18.65 -31.88 9.81
N THR A 225 17.87 -32.33 8.83
CA THR A 225 17.35 -33.71 8.76
C THR A 225 18.44 -34.77 8.66
N GLU A 226 19.66 -34.39 8.29
CA GLU A 226 20.84 -35.26 8.19
C GLU A 226 21.76 -35.12 9.41
N GLY A 227 21.33 -34.43 10.47
CA GLY A 227 22.13 -34.20 11.68
C GLY A 227 23.27 -33.20 11.47
N ARG A 228 23.28 -32.45 10.37
CA ARG A 228 24.32 -31.47 10.05
C ARG A 228 23.93 -30.11 10.63
N ARG A 229 24.94 -29.30 10.93
CA ARG A 229 24.76 -27.94 11.43
C ARG A 229 25.01 -26.93 10.31
N PRO A 230 23.99 -26.29 9.75
CA PRO A 230 24.19 -25.27 8.72
C PRO A 230 24.91 -24.06 9.29
N LEU A 231 25.89 -23.53 8.56
CA LEU A 231 26.64 -22.34 8.93
C LEU A 231 26.05 -21.08 8.29
N PRO A 232 26.32 -19.89 8.86
CA PRO A 232 26.07 -18.61 8.18
C PRO A 232 26.72 -18.58 6.79
N ASN A 233 25.98 -18.10 5.80
CA ASN A 233 26.52 -17.74 4.49
C ASN A 233 27.08 -16.31 4.54
N VAL A 234 26.36 -15.40 5.21
CA VAL A 234 26.74 -13.99 5.33
C VAL A 234 27.51 -13.80 6.63
N GLN A 235 28.76 -13.35 6.52
CA GLN A 235 29.66 -13.17 7.66
C GLN A 235 30.50 -11.89 7.52
N VAL A 236 31.12 -11.48 8.63
CA VAL A 236 32.11 -10.41 8.59
C VAL A 236 33.31 -10.91 7.77
N PRO A 237 33.84 -10.12 6.82
CA PRO A 237 34.98 -10.55 6.01
C PRO A 237 36.17 -10.99 6.86
N GLY A 238 36.67 -12.21 6.60
CA GLY A 238 37.82 -12.77 7.31
C GLY A 238 37.52 -13.34 8.70
N GLU A 239 36.27 -13.28 9.17
CA GLU A 239 35.89 -13.91 10.45
C GLU A 239 35.77 -15.44 10.26
N PRO A 240 36.51 -16.25 11.05
CA PRO A 240 36.42 -17.69 10.97
C PRO A 240 35.11 -18.22 11.57
N VAL A 241 34.52 -19.22 10.92
CA VAL A 241 33.28 -19.87 11.38
C VAL A 241 33.52 -21.38 11.52
N GLY A 242 33.15 -21.97 12.66
CA GLY A 242 33.10 -23.44 12.83
C GLY A 242 34.01 -24.05 13.91
N GLY A 243 34.76 -23.25 14.68
CA GLY A 243 35.50 -23.75 15.85
C GLY A 243 34.59 -24.06 17.05
N HIS A 244 35.01 -24.98 17.92
CA HIS A 244 34.33 -25.21 19.20
C HIS A 244 34.24 -23.90 20.00
N GLY A 245 33.02 -23.47 20.32
CA GLY A 245 32.78 -22.22 21.06
C GLY A 245 32.82 -20.94 20.23
N ALA A 246 32.99 -21.02 18.89
CA ALA A 246 32.89 -19.85 18.04
C ALA A 246 31.51 -19.18 18.15
N GLN A 247 31.47 -17.85 18.23
CA GLN A 247 30.25 -17.05 18.20
C GLN A 247 30.38 -16.01 17.10
N PRO A 248 30.05 -16.38 15.84
CA PRO A 248 30.21 -15.49 14.71
C PRO A 248 29.34 -14.24 14.87
N THR A 249 29.88 -13.10 14.46
CA THR A 249 29.22 -11.80 14.59
C THR A 249 28.07 -11.69 13.58
N PRO A 250 26.83 -11.38 14.02
CA PRO A 250 25.74 -11.08 13.09
C PRO A 250 26.08 -9.86 12.22
N VAL A 251 26.00 -10.02 10.91
CA VAL A 251 26.17 -8.93 9.94
C VAL A 251 25.16 -9.10 8.80
N GLY A 252 24.71 -7.99 8.24
CA GLY A 252 23.80 -8.00 7.09
C GLY A 252 23.76 -6.62 6.44
N LEU A 253 23.17 -6.57 5.24
CA LEU A 253 22.96 -5.34 4.48
C LEU A 253 21.49 -4.86 4.49
N GLY A 254 20.57 -5.72 4.92
CA GLY A 254 19.13 -5.46 4.85
C GLY A 254 18.58 -4.61 6.00
N PRO A 255 17.29 -4.23 5.92
CA PRO A 255 16.60 -3.51 6.98
C PRO A 255 16.36 -4.39 8.22
N ILE A 256 16.46 -3.79 9.41
CA ILE A 256 16.25 -4.43 10.72
C ILE A 256 14.78 -4.22 11.16
N PRO A 257 14.02 -5.29 11.45
CA PRO A 257 12.66 -5.18 11.99
C PRO A 257 12.58 -4.37 13.29
N ALA A 258 11.48 -3.64 13.47
CA ALA A 258 11.25 -2.82 14.68
C ALA A 258 11.16 -3.65 15.97
N SER A 259 10.75 -4.92 15.85
CA SER A 259 10.63 -5.89 16.95
C SER A 259 11.96 -6.49 17.38
N TRP A 260 13.05 -6.28 16.63
CA TRP A 260 14.33 -6.90 16.95
C TRP A 260 15.05 -6.20 18.11
N PRO A 261 15.89 -6.94 18.89
CA PRO A 261 16.51 -6.41 20.09
C PRO A 261 17.28 -5.08 19.87
N SER A 262 17.99 -4.97 18.75
CA SER A 262 18.80 -3.79 18.41
C SER A 262 17.98 -2.51 18.26
N ARG A 263 16.73 -2.61 17.81
CA ARG A 263 15.79 -1.48 17.74
C ARG A 263 14.94 -1.35 19.01
N ARG A 264 14.43 -2.45 19.58
CA ARG A 264 13.64 -2.40 20.82
C ARG A 264 14.38 -1.78 22.00
N GLN A 265 15.68 -2.01 22.13
CA GLN A 265 16.47 -1.41 23.21
C GLN A 265 16.48 0.13 23.17
N LEU A 266 16.28 0.74 21.98
CA LEU A 266 16.23 2.20 21.81
C LEU A 266 14.97 2.85 22.42
N LEU A 267 14.00 2.03 22.82
CA LEU A 267 12.78 2.47 23.51
C LEU A 267 12.97 2.60 25.03
N GLY A 268 14.15 2.26 25.56
CA GLY A 268 14.45 2.37 26.99
C GLY A 268 13.69 1.37 27.86
N GLY A 269 13.41 0.16 27.35
CA GLY A 269 12.69 -0.89 28.08
C GLY A 269 11.17 -0.77 28.07
N ARG A 270 10.61 0.18 27.31
CA ARG A 270 9.18 0.34 27.10
C ARG A 270 8.72 -0.43 25.87
N ASP A 271 7.49 -0.91 25.90
CA ASP A 271 6.82 -1.41 24.69
C ASP A 271 6.47 -0.24 23.76
N ALA A 272 6.59 -0.46 22.45
CA ALA A 272 6.12 0.51 21.47
C ALA A 272 4.59 0.51 21.49
N PRO A 273 3.92 1.60 21.92
CA PRO A 273 2.49 1.56 22.23
C PRO A 273 1.60 1.65 20.99
N TRP A 274 2.18 1.75 19.78
CA TRP A 274 1.48 1.78 18.50
C TRP A 274 1.53 0.41 17.84
N GLU A 275 0.65 -0.48 18.32
CA GLU A 275 0.30 -1.69 17.60
C GLU A 275 -0.22 -1.30 16.20
N GLY A 276 0.27 -1.97 15.15
CA GLY A 276 -0.17 -1.69 13.79
C GLY A 276 0.27 -0.36 13.17
N ARG A 277 1.23 0.37 13.79
CA ARG A 277 1.80 1.64 13.26
C ARG A 277 0.78 2.80 13.18
N ASP A 278 -0.26 2.81 14.02
CA ASP A 278 -1.12 3.99 14.17
C ASP A 278 -0.44 5.06 15.03
N TRP A 279 0.45 5.83 14.40
CA TRP A 279 1.24 6.87 15.07
C TRP A 279 0.40 8.06 15.57
N SER A 280 -0.88 8.14 15.19
CA SER A 280 -1.80 9.17 15.64
C SER A 280 -2.48 8.80 16.97
N ALA A 281 -2.56 7.50 17.29
CA ALA A 281 -3.29 7.01 18.46
C ALA A 281 -2.72 7.51 19.80
N LYS A 282 -1.40 7.68 19.90
CA LYS A 282 -0.72 8.14 21.12
C LYS A 282 0.45 9.08 20.77
N PRO A 283 0.72 10.10 21.60
CA PRO A 283 1.89 10.95 21.40
C PRO A 283 3.21 10.19 21.54
N ILE A 284 4.22 10.58 20.75
CA ILE A 284 5.59 10.06 20.85
C ILE A 284 6.31 10.75 22.02
N PRO A 285 6.78 9.99 23.04
CA PRO A 285 7.48 10.57 24.18
C PRO A 285 8.73 11.36 23.77
N ALA A 286 8.99 12.48 24.46
CA ALA A 286 10.09 13.39 24.12
C ALA A 286 11.48 12.78 24.37
N ASP A 287 11.58 11.80 25.27
CA ASP A 287 12.82 11.12 25.65
C ASP A 287 13.18 9.93 24.74
N TRP A 288 12.35 9.64 23.73
CA TRP A 288 12.59 8.55 22.80
C TRP A 288 13.75 8.84 21.84
N SER A 289 14.54 7.80 21.59
CA SER A 289 15.60 7.88 20.59
C SER A 289 15.02 7.82 19.18
N TRP A 290 15.17 8.90 18.42
CA TRP A 290 14.79 8.94 17.00
C TRP A 290 15.50 7.90 16.14
N ALA A 291 16.63 7.35 16.60
CA ALA A 291 17.31 6.23 15.94
C ALA A 291 16.44 4.96 15.88
N TYR A 292 15.38 4.86 16.70
CA TYR A 292 14.40 3.78 16.60
C TYR A 292 13.78 3.67 15.21
N PHE A 293 13.58 4.80 14.50
CA PHE A 293 12.95 4.83 13.18
C PHE A 293 13.91 4.50 12.04
N ASN A 294 15.22 4.52 12.28
CA ASN A 294 16.21 4.07 11.33
C ASN A 294 16.17 2.54 11.23
N VAL A 295 16.10 2.06 9.99
CA VAL A 295 15.98 0.61 9.70
C VAL A 295 17.31 0.01 9.29
N ALA A 296 18.27 0.83 8.83
CA ALA A 296 19.59 0.36 8.49
C ALA A 296 20.42 0.12 9.77
N PRO A 297 21.31 -0.87 9.79
CA PRO A 297 22.40 -0.94 10.76
C PRO A 297 23.15 0.42 10.88
N PRO A 298 23.69 0.79 12.06
CA PRO A 298 24.35 2.10 12.24
C PRO A 298 25.49 2.38 11.26
N ASP A 299 26.23 1.36 10.83
CA ASP A 299 27.32 1.44 9.84
C ASP A 299 26.83 1.60 8.39
N GLN A 300 25.52 1.64 8.18
CA GLN A 300 24.84 1.90 6.91
C GLN A 300 23.97 3.17 6.95
N GLN A 301 24.27 4.08 7.89
CA GLN A 301 23.55 5.34 8.05
C GLN A 301 24.42 6.56 7.72
N LEU A 302 23.91 7.46 6.89
CA LEU A 302 24.54 8.74 6.54
C LEU A 302 23.63 9.91 6.90
N ASP A 303 24.06 11.15 6.66
CA ASP A 303 23.26 12.33 6.98
C ASP A 303 22.03 12.46 6.07
N GLU A 304 22.20 12.28 4.77
CA GLU A 304 21.17 12.44 3.74
C GLU A 304 21.56 11.65 2.49
N ILE A 305 20.57 11.14 1.75
CA ILE A 305 20.75 10.67 0.37
C ILE A 305 20.65 11.87 -0.57
N ARG A 306 21.76 12.28 -1.20
CA ARG A 306 21.72 13.37 -2.18
C ARG A 306 20.96 12.96 -3.43
N ALA A 307 20.38 13.94 -4.12
CA ALA A 307 19.66 13.71 -5.37
C ALA A 307 20.55 13.13 -6.48
N ASP A 308 21.86 13.37 -6.43
CA ASP A 308 22.89 12.88 -7.35
C ASP A 308 23.88 11.89 -6.69
N GLU A 309 23.46 11.24 -5.60
CA GLU A 309 24.31 10.38 -4.78
C GLU A 309 24.97 9.28 -5.64
N ARG A 310 26.28 9.10 -5.46
CA ARG A 310 27.05 8.05 -6.12
C ARG A 310 26.96 6.76 -5.33
N ILE A 311 26.75 5.67 -6.05
CA ILE A 311 26.48 4.35 -5.49
C ILE A 311 27.40 3.36 -6.19
N ARG A 312 28.22 2.65 -5.42
CA ARG A 312 29.05 1.55 -5.91
C ARG A 312 28.66 0.26 -5.22
N LEU A 313 28.37 -0.75 -6.02
CA LEU A 313 27.98 -2.08 -5.57
C LEU A 313 28.94 -3.12 -6.16
N GLU A 314 29.60 -3.92 -5.31
CA GLU A 314 30.48 -5.01 -5.75
C GLU A 314 29.82 -6.34 -5.39
N HIS A 315 29.78 -7.28 -6.35
CA HIS A 315 29.11 -8.59 -6.23
C HIS A 315 27.62 -8.53 -5.85
N LEU A 316 26.92 -7.46 -6.23
CA LEU A 316 25.49 -7.21 -5.94
C LEU A 316 24.68 -6.92 -7.21
N HIS A 317 25.22 -7.23 -8.39
CA HIS A 317 24.55 -7.19 -9.67
C HIS A 317 24.93 -8.46 -10.45
N PRO A 318 24.00 -9.11 -11.18
CA PRO A 318 24.26 -10.37 -11.87
C PRO A 318 25.30 -10.25 -12.99
N ASP A 319 25.28 -9.13 -13.72
CA ASP A 319 26.11 -8.95 -14.92
C ASP A 319 27.30 -8.00 -14.70
N GLU A 320 27.30 -7.26 -13.59
CA GLU A 320 28.27 -6.18 -13.33
C GLU A 320 28.99 -6.49 -12.01
N PRO A 321 30.19 -7.12 -12.05
CA PRO A 321 30.94 -7.47 -10.85
C PRO A 321 31.17 -6.28 -9.90
N ALA A 322 31.35 -5.09 -10.49
CA ALA A 322 31.39 -3.82 -9.79
C ALA A 322 30.53 -2.80 -10.55
N LEU A 323 29.32 -2.58 -10.06
CA LEU A 323 28.39 -1.60 -10.60
C LEU A 323 28.69 -0.23 -10.01
N ASP A 324 29.06 0.74 -10.85
CA ASP A 324 29.11 2.16 -10.52
C ASP A 324 27.89 2.87 -11.12
N THR A 325 27.05 3.45 -10.26
CA THR A 325 25.85 4.20 -10.64
C THR A 325 25.73 5.50 -9.84
N ARG A 326 24.85 6.41 -10.28
CA ARG A 326 24.49 7.63 -9.55
C ARG A 326 23.03 7.99 -9.77
N LEU A 327 22.41 8.59 -8.76
CA LEU A 327 21.07 9.14 -8.88
C LEU A 327 21.05 10.32 -9.89
N PRO A 328 19.92 10.58 -10.58
CA PRO A 328 19.86 11.52 -11.70
C PRO A 328 19.81 13.00 -11.29
N GLY A 329 19.82 13.34 -10.00
CA GLY A 329 19.67 14.72 -9.52
C GLY A 329 18.22 15.18 -9.39
N LEU A 330 17.24 14.28 -9.55
CA LEU A 330 15.81 14.57 -9.42
C LEU A 330 15.43 14.82 -7.95
N ARG A 331 14.57 15.81 -7.71
CA ARG A 331 14.14 16.20 -6.35
C ARG A 331 12.63 16.39 -6.27
N PRO A 332 11.93 15.83 -5.27
CA PRO A 332 10.53 16.12 -5.08
C PRO A 332 10.36 17.57 -4.62
N CYS A 333 9.47 18.29 -5.30
CA CYS A 333 8.98 19.61 -4.89
C CYS A 333 7.55 19.44 -4.38
N VAL A 334 7.34 19.76 -3.10
CA VAL A 334 6.06 19.56 -2.42
C VAL A 334 5.53 20.88 -1.92
N PHE A 335 4.29 21.20 -2.30
CA PHE A 335 3.53 22.27 -1.69
C PHE A 335 2.33 21.71 -0.96
N VAL A 336 2.04 22.27 0.21
CA VAL A 336 0.84 21.97 0.98
C VAL A 336 -0.04 23.20 1.01
N GLU A 337 -1.20 23.10 0.39
CA GLU A 337 -2.27 24.08 0.46
C GLU A 337 -3.17 23.80 1.66
N ARG A 338 -3.42 24.86 2.43
CA ARG A 338 -4.33 24.88 3.57
C ARG A 338 -5.20 26.14 3.54
N SER A 339 -6.12 26.25 4.49
CA SER A 339 -6.98 27.45 4.64
C SER A 339 -6.19 28.77 4.75
N LYS A 340 -4.96 28.72 5.26
CA LYS A 340 -4.06 29.86 5.42
C LYS A 340 -3.19 30.17 4.19
N GLY A 341 -3.35 29.42 3.10
CA GLY A 341 -2.55 29.53 1.88
C GLY A 341 -1.63 28.33 1.65
N ALA A 342 -0.79 28.43 0.63
CA ALA A 342 0.16 27.40 0.26
C ALA A 342 1.53 27.62 0.90
N GLN A 343 2.19 26.54 1.28
CA GLN A 343 3.57 26.56 1.77
C GLN A 343 4.37 25.43 1.13
N GLN A 344 5.63 25.70 0.82
CA GLN A 344 6.55 24.66 0.37
C GLN A 344 7.01 23.83 1.57
N VAL A 345 7.04 22.51 1.43
CA VAL A 345 7.59 21.59 2.43
C VAL A 345 8.90 21.05 1.89
N ALA A 346 10.01 21.33 2.59
CA ALA A 346 11.31 20.78 2.24
C ALA A 346 11.37 19.29 2.59
N LEU A 347 11.78 18.48 1.61
CA LEU A 347 11.89 17.04 1.72
C LEU A 347 13.36 16.63 1.75
N LYS A 348 13.73 15.74 2.68
CA LYS A 348 15.08 15.20 2.83
C LYS A 348 15.11 13.73 2.43
N GLY A 349 16.07 13.34 1.58
CA GLY A 349 16.27 11.94 1.19
C GLY A 349 16.81 11.15 2.37
N ASP A 350 16.01 10.23 2.92
CA ASP A 350 16.32 9.57 4.19
C ASP A 350 16.35 8.03 4.11
N THR A 351 16.04 7.45 2.95
CA THR A 351 16.10 6.00 2.77
C THR A 351 16.48 5.71 1.32
N LEU A 352 17.57 4.97 1.13
CA LEU A 352 17.94 4.30 -0.11
C LEU A 352 17.80 2.79 0.10
N TRP A 353 16.86 2.17 -0.60
CA TRP A 353 16.65 0.73 -0.56
C TRP A 353 16.97 0.13 -1.93
N ILE A 354 17.82 -0.90 -1.95
CA ILE A 354 18.34 -1.52 -3.18
C ILE A 354 17.89 -2.98 -3.22
N ASP A 355 17.24 -3.38 -4.31
CA ASP A 355 16.88 -4.78 -4.58
C ASP A 355 17.68 -5.33 -5.76
N THR A 356 18.59 -6.23 -5.42
CA THR A 356 19.50 -6.90 -6.35
C THR A 356 18.85 -8.03 -7.14
N ASN A 357 17.65 -8.49 -6.77
CA ASN A 357 16.87 -9.43 -7.59
C ASN A 357 16.09 -8.71 -8.68
N ARG A 358 15.47 -7.58 -8.33
CA ARG A 358 14.64 -6.78 -9.23
C ARG A 358 15.45 -5.79 -10.06
N LEU A 359 16.71 -5.56 -9.69
CA LEU A 359 17.61 -4.56 -10.27
C LEU A 359 16.98 -3.17 -10.25
N VAL A 360 16.44 -2.81 -9.08
CA VAL A 360 15.89 -1.49 -8.80
C VAL A 360 16.45 -0.94 -7.50
N GLN A 361 16.36 0.37 -7.37
CA GLN A 361 16.60 1.09 -6.13
C GLN A 361 15.50 2.11 -5.91
N THR A 362 15.10 2.32 -4.67
CA THR A 362 14.13 3.36 -4.30
C THR A 362 14.77 4.39 -3.41
N VAL A 363 14.38 5.65 -3.62
CA VAL A 363 14.71 6.75 -2.70
C VAL A 363 13.40 7.21 -2.08
N THR A 364 13.37 7.24 -0.75
CA THR A 364 12.27 7.82 0.03
C THR A 364 12.72 9.13 0.62
N TRP A 365 11.93 10.18 0.41
CA TRP A 365 12.10 11.49 1.00
C TRP A 365 11.01 11.76 2.04
N ARG A 366 11.37 12.44 3.13
CA ARG A 366 10.42 12.92 4.14
C ARG A 366 10.55 14.42 4.40
N GLY A 367 9.40 15.05 4.53
CA GLY A 367 9.24 16.43 4.99
C GLY A 367 8.14 16.51 6.03
N GLN A 368 8.18 17.52 6.89
CA GLN A 368 7.23 17.67 7.98
C GLN A 368 6.56 19.03 7.96
N LEU A 369 5.30 19.03 8.35
CA LEU A 369 4.50 20.23 8.54
C LEU A 369 3.77 20.15 9.88
N SER A 370 3.86 21.19 10.70
CA SER A 370 3.02 21.31 11.89
C SER A 370 1.61 21.74 11.54
N LEU A 371 0.63 21.05 12.12
CA LEU A 371 -0.80 21.36 12.02
C LEU A 371 -1.28 21.95 13.34
N GLU A 372 -2.07 23.02 13.27
CA GLU A 372 -2.70 23.60 14.46
C GLU A 372 -3.84 22.72 14.97
N ASP A 373 -4.59 22.15 14.04
CA ASP A 373 -5.67 21.20 14.29
C ASP A 373 -5.32 19.88 13.58
N PRO A 374 -5.28 18.73 14.30
CA PRO A 374 -5.08 17.43 13.70
C PRO A 374 -6.16 17.04 12.68
N SER A 375 -7.26 17.78 12.56
CA SER A 375 -8.35 17.60 11.57
C SER A 375 -8.29 18.62 10.42
N GLU A 376 -7.26 19.47 10.37
CA GLU A 376 -7.06 20.47 9.31
C GLU A 376 -7.08 19.82 7.93
N GLN A 377 -7.89 20.37 7.03
CA GLN A 377 -8.00 19.92 5.64
C GLN A 377 -6.82 20.47 4.84
N VAL A 378 -6.06 19.57 4.22
CA VAL A 378 -4.85 19.93 3.47
C VAL A 378 -4.82 19.27 2.10
N ARG A 379 -4.27 19.98 1.13
CA ARG A 379 -3.98 19.43 -0.20
C ARG A 379 -2.47 19.42 -0.42
N VAL A 380 -1.92 18.24 -0.63
CA VAL A 380 -0.50 18.02 -0.91
C VAL A 380 -0.33 17.90 -2.43
N ILE A 381 0.43 18.81 -3.04
CA ILE A 381 0.75 18.79 -4.47
C ILE A 381 2.22 18.44 -4.61
N VAL A 382 2.51 17.38 -5.37
CA VAL A 382 3.86 16.83 -5.53
C VAL A 382 4.24 16.81 -7.00
N ALA A 383 5.42 17.35 -7.29
CA ALA A 383 6.07 17.24 -8.59
C ALA A 383 7.53 16.83 -8.43
N LEU A 384 8.15 16.33 -9.50
CA LEU A 384 9.56 15.97 -9.52
C LEU A 384 10.33 16.98 -10.36
N ALA A 385 11.20 17.76 -9.70
CA ALA A 385 12.04 18.77 -10.34
C ALA A 385 13.29 18.13 -10.98
N GLN A 386 13.63 18.63 -12.17
CA GLN A 386 14.89 18.31 -12.84
C GLN A 386 16.09 18.95 -12.11
N PRO A 387 17.33 18.46 -12.34
CA PRO A 387 18.51 19.08 -11.75
C PRO A 387 18.62 20.57 -12.11
N GLY A 388 18.70 21.42 -11.09
CA GLY A 388 18.77 22.89 -11.25
C GLY A 388 17.43 23.57 -11.58
N GLN A 389 16.33 22.82 -11.66
CA GLN A 389 15.00 23.40 -11.85
C GLN A 389 14.39 23.79 -10.51
N GLU A 390 13.93 25.04 -10.40
CA GLU A 390 13.07 25.48 -9.31
C GLU A 390 11.62 25.50 -9.80
N LEU A 391 10.74 24.84 -9.04
CA LEU A 391 9.31 24.77 -9.34
C LEU A 391 8.54 25.68 -8.38
N THR A 392 7.74 26.59 -8.92
CA THR A 392 6.94 27.54 -8.13
C THR A 392 5.56 27.00 -7.79
N TRP A 393 4.90 27.63 -6.81
CA TRP A 393 3.53 27.31 -6.46
C TRP A 393 2.57 27.45 -7.65
N GLU A 394 2.67 28.55 -8.40
CA GLU A 394 1.77 28.85 -9.53
C GLU A 394 1.87 27.78 -10.63
N GLN A 395 3.09 27.30 -10.90
CA GLN A 395 3.33 26.23 -11.88
C GLN A 395 2.67 24.92 -11.44
N LEU A 396 2.87 24.51 -10.19
CA LEU A 396 2.29 23.29 -9.64
C LEU A 396 0.78 23.38 -9.52
N TRP A 397 0.26 24.52 -9.07
CA TRP A 397 -1.17 24.77 -8.95
C TRP A 397 -1.87 24.69 -10.31
N THR A 398 -1.34 25.39 -11.32
CA THR A 398 -1.88 25.36 -12.68
C THR A 398 -1.89 23.95 -13.25
N ALA A 399 -0.81 23.18 -13.03
CA ALA A 399 -0.74 21.80 -13.48
C ALA A 399 -1.74 20.89 -12.75
N ALA A 400 -1.91 21.08 -11.43
CA ALA A 400 -2.88 20.35 -10.63
C ALA A 400 -4.33 20.65 -11.03
N GLU A 401 -4.68 21.92 -11.30
CA GLU A 401 -6.00 22.29 -11.79
C GLU A 401 -6.31 21.62 -13.14
N ARG A 402 -5.37 21.70 -14.09
CA ARG A 402 -5.52 21.03 -15.40
C ARG A 402 -5.70 19.52 -15.29
N GLN A 403 -4.94 18.86 -14.39
CA GLN A 403 -5.08 17.43 -14.16
C GLN A 403 -6.45 17.07 -13.59
N ILE A 404 -6.97 17.88 -12.67
CA ILE A 404 -8.30 17.69 -12.09
C ILE A 404 -9.38 17.91 -13.16
N GLU A 405 -9.30 19.00 -13.94
CA GLU A 405 -10.23 19.28 -15.04
C GLU A 405 -10.26 18.12 -16.03
N HIS A 406 -9.10 17.62 -16.45
CA HIS A 406 -9.01 16.49 -17.36
C HIS A 406 -9.60 15.19 -16.78
N GLN A 407 -9.42 14.94 -15.48
CA GLN A 407 -10.05 13.80 -14.79
C GLN A 407 -11.57 13.94 -14.71
N VAL A 408 -12.08 15.16 -14.55
CA VAL A 408 -13.53 15.45 -14.54
C VAL A 408 -14.12 15.28 -15.95
N GLU A 409 -13.44 15.76 -16.99
CA GLU A 409 -13.86 15.56 -18.39
C GLU A 409 -13.89 14.08 -18.77
N GLN A 410 -12.83 13.33 -18.46
CA GLN A 410 -12.80 11.87 -18.66
C GLN A 410 -13.76 11.10 -17.73
N GLY A 411 -14.09 11.68 -16.57
CA GLY A 411 -15.04 11.14 -15.60
C GLY A 411 -16.49 11.33 -16.02
N ASN A 412 -16.83 12.48 -16.62
CA ASN A 412 -18.14 12.77 -17.19
C ASN A 412 -18.44 11.88 -18.41
N ASP A 413 -17.44 11.51 -19.21
CA ASP A 413 -17.59 10.49 -20.26
C ASP A 413 -17.74 9.06 -19.69
N ARG A 414 -17.58 8.87 -18.37
CA ARG A 414 -17.71 7.59 -17.66
C ARG A 414 -18.93 7.51 -16.74
N GLU A 415 -19.81 8.50 -16.71
CA GLU A 415 -21.12 8.40 -16.03
C GLU A 415 -22.09 7.49 -16.81
N GLU A 416 -21.79 6.20 -16.88
CA GLU A 416 -22.77 5.10 -16.90
C GLU A 416 -22.08 3.71 -16.86
N LYS A 417 -21.05 3.51 -16.02
CA LYS A 417 -20.61 2.15 -15.68
C LYS A 417 -20.48 1.98 -14.19
N THR A 418 -21.58 1.57 -13.57
CA THR A 418 -21.64 0.99 -12.23
C THR A 418 -20.65 -0.17 -12.13
N VAL A 419 -19.51 0.03 -11.47
CA VAL A 419 -18.54 -1.03 -11.15
C VAL A 419 -18.80 -1.51 -9.74
N VAL A 420 -19.29 -2.74 -9.62
CA VAL A 420 -19.43 -3.46 -8.35
C VAL A 420 -18.05 -3.99 -7.95
N ARG A 421 -17.52 -3.56 -6.81
CA ARG A 421 -16.29 -4.10 -6.20
C ARG A 421 -16.64 -5.18 -5.18
N VAL A 422 -16.06 -6.37 -5.34
CA VAL A 422 -16.12 -7.46 -4.35
C VAL A 422 -14.84 -7.42 -3.51
N ARG A 423 -14.97 -7.29 -2.19
CA ARG A 423 -13.87 -7.50 -1.24
C ARG A 423 -13.71 -9.01 -1.02
N ARG A 424 -12.46 -9.51 -1.13
CA ARG A 424 -12.08 -10.80 -0.56
C ARG A 424 -11.72 -10.57 0.91
N ASP A 425 -12.52 -11.09 1.83
CA ASP A 425 -12.03 -11.41 3.16
C ASP A 425 -11.42 -12.80 3.11
N VAL A 426 -10.09 -12.86 3.21
CA VAL A 426 -9.38 -14.12 3.46
C VAL A 426 -9.51 -14.38 4.96
N SER A 427 -10.54 -15.13 5.33
CA SER A 427 -10.61 -15.76 6.64
C SER A 427 -9.57 -16.88 6.70
N GLU A 428 -8.68 -16.81 7.70
CA GLU A 428 -7.65 -17.81 8.00
C GLU A 428 -8.27 -19.20 8.19
N ALA A 429 -7.91 -20.15 7.33
CA ALA A 429 -8.16 -21.56 7.57
C ALA A 429 -7.08 -22.13 8.52
N PRO A 430 -7.44 -22.99 9.49
CA PRO A 430 -6.50 -23.56 10.44
C PRO A 430 -5.54 -24.56 9.77
N LEU A 431 -4.29 -24.52 10.25
CA LEU A 431 -3.15 -25.33 9.86
C LEU A 431 -3.49 -26.82 9.68
N SER A 432 -3.26 -27.33 8.46
CA SER A 432 -3.13 -28.77 8.18
C SER A 432 -1.67 -29.11 7.88
N ARG A 433 -1.19 -30.19 8.51
CA ARG A 433 0.20 -30.66 8.55
C ARG A 433 0.78 -30.95 7.14
N PRO A 434 2.11 -30.82 6.93
CA PRO A 434 2.71 -31.08 5.63
C PRO A 434 2.83 -32.59 5.38
N HIS A 435 2.21 -33.06 4.30
CA HIS A 435 2.61 -34.32 3.66
C HIS A 435 3.71 -34.03 2.66
N THR A 436 4.86 -34.65 2.91
CA THR A 436 6.03 -34.75 2.05
C THR A 436 5.65 -35.45 0.74
N THR A 437 5.94 -34.84 -0.41
CA THR A 437 6.08 -35.56 -1.68
C THR A 437 7.36 -35.14 -2.39
N ALA A 438 8.28 -36.09 -2.46
CA ALA A 438 9.47 -36.08 -3.30
C ALA A 438 9.09 -36.21 -4.80
N PRO A 439 9.96 -35.86 -5.75
CA PRO A 439 9.62 -35.80 -7.17
C PRO A 439 9.59 -37.19 -7.81
N VAL A 440 8.57 -37.46 -8.64
CA VAL A 440 8.50 -38.66 -9.49
C VAL A 440 8.71 -38.24 -10.95
N PRO A 441 9.53 -38.97 -11.73
CA PRO A 441 9.84 -38.62 -13.12
C PRO A 441 8.79 -39.11 -14.13
N LEU A 442 8.63 -38.32 -15.20
CA LEU A 442 8.02 -38.59 -16.52
C LEU A 442 8.66 -39.85 -17.18
N VAL A 443 8.03 -40.81 -17.90
CA VAL A 443 6.86 -40.98 -18.81
C VAL A 443 6.63 -42.54 -18.98
N PRO A 444 5.86 -43.11 -19.95
CA PRO A 444 4.40 -43.21 -20.20
C PRO A 444 3.80 -44.65 -20.04
N SER A 445 2.47 -44.80 -19.94
CA SER A 445 1.59 -45.45 -20.96
C SER A 445 0.25 -45.97 -20.41
N SER A 446 -0.76 -45.91 -21.29
CA SER A 446 -1.93 -46.79 -21.48
C SER A 446 -3.05 -46.91 -20.43
N ASP A 447 -4.22 -46.49 -20.90
CA ASP A 447 -5.53 -47.17 -20.88
C ASP A 447 -6.53 -47.02 -19.71
N HIS A 448 -7.73 -46.61 -20.15
CA HIS A 448 -9.10 -46.81 -19.61
C HIS A 448 -9.81 -45.64 -18.89
N THR A 449 -10.64 -44.93 -19.66
CA THR A 449 -11.91 -44.28 -19.28
C THR A 449 -13.09 -45.29 -19.32
N PRO A 450 -14.34 -44.95 -18.93
CA PRO A 450 -14.84 -44.41 -17.64
C PRO A 450 -16.14 -45.16 -17.18
N GLN A 451 -16.63 -44.95 -15.94
CA GLN A 451 -18.02 -45.32 -15.59
C GLN A 451 -18.70 -44.26 -14.70
N TRP A 452 -19.91 -43.87 -15.12
CA TRP A 452 -20.82 -42.89 -14.51
C TRP A 452 -21.86 -43.58 -13.58
N LEU A 453 -22.11 -42.97 -12.39
CA LEU A 453 -23.33 -42.73 -11.55
C LEU A 453 -24.62 -43.61 -11.66
N PRO A 454 -25.63 -43.57 -10.73
CA PRO A 454 -25.83 -42.80 -9.45
C PRO A 454 -26.42 -43.62 -8.25
N THR A 455 -26.66 -42.98 -7.09
CA THR A 455 -27.94 -43.03 -6.30
C THR A 455 -27.94 -41.99 -5.17
N SER A 456 -29.11 -41.80 -4.55
CA SER A 456 -29.74 -40.57 -4.07
C SER A 456 -29.77 -40.33 -2.54
N SER A 457 -30.25 -39.12 -2.20
CA SER A 457 -31.10 -38.74 -1.05
C SER A 457 -30.50 -38.63 0.35
N SER A 458 -30.56 -37.43 0.94
CA SER A 458 -31.60 -37.11 1.94
C SER A 458 -31.61 -35.61 2.30
N SER A 459 -32.83 -35.13 2.55
CA SER A 459 -33.28 -33.79 2.86
C SER A 459 -33.18 -33.45 4.35
N GLY A 460 -32.87 -32.19 4.68
CA GLY A 460 -33.08 -31.61 6.01
C GLY A 460 -33.33 -30.11 5.91
N SER A 461 -34.53 -29.67 6.31
CA SER A 461 -34.99 -28.28 6.33
C SER A 461 -34.93 -27.69 7.74
N VAL A 462 -34.50 -26.43 7.89
CA VAL A 462 -34.74 -25.61 9.09
C VAL A 462 -35.19 -24.21 8.67
N GLU A 463 -36.34 -23.79 9.21
CA GLU A 463 -36.99 -22.50 9.10
C GLU A 463 -36.33 -21.45 10.02
N ILE A 464 -36.05 -20.23 9.52
CA ILE A 464 -35.79 -19.06 10.37
C ILE A 464 -36.71 -17.92 9.93
N ARG A 465 -37.54 -17.45 10.88
CA ARG A 465 -38.48 -16.32 10.73
C ARG A 465 -37.73 -14.99 10.65
N GLY A 466 -37.95 -14.24 9.57
CA GLY A 466 -37.49 -12.85 9.45
C GLY A 466 -38.46 -11.86 10.09
N HIS A 467 -37.98 -11.07 11.05
CA HIS A 467 -38.66 -9.85 11.48
C HIS A 467 -38.37 -8.73 10.48
N HIS A 468 -39.45 -8.11 9.97
CA HIS A 468 -39.37 -6.87 9.22
C HIS A 468 -38.90 -5.73 10.13
N ALA A 469 -37.82 -5.06 9.72
CA ALA A 469 -37.54 -3.68 10.11
C ALA A 469 -37.24 -2.90 8.82
N GLU A 470 -38.14 -1.99 8.46
CA GLU A 470 -37.82 -0.88 7.55
C GLU A 470 -36.85 0.06 8.27
N LEU A 471 -35.79 0.53 7.57
CA LEU A 471 -35.41 1.94 7.48
C LEU A 471 -34.03 2.15 6.83
N SER A 472 -34.01 3.12 5.90
CA SER A 472 -32.86 3.89 5.37
C SER A 472 -31.80 3.16 4.52
N GLY A 473 -31.36 3.84 3.46
CA GLY A 473 -30.56 3.29 2.36
C GLY A 473 -29.15 2.87 2.76
N GLU A 474 -29.01 1.64 3.25
CA GLU A 474 -27.76 0.88 3.24
C GLU A 474 -27.64 0.05 1.97
N VAL A 475 -26.40 -0.06 1.46
CA VAL A 475 -26.02 -1.02 0.41
C VAL A 475 -26.38 -2.42 0.90
N ARG A 476 -27.39 -3.06 0.29
CA ARG A 476 -27.67 -4.47 0.57
C ARG A 476 -26.59 -5.33 -0.09
N LEU A 477 -25.69 -5.86 0.72
CA LEU A 477 -24.90 -7.03 0.35
C LEU A 477 -25.86 -8.22 0.23
N LEU A 478 -26.01 -8.75 -0.98
CA LEU A 478 -26.67 -10.02 -1.24
C LEU A 478 -25.58 -11.10 -1.21
N GLU A 479 -25.41 -11.75 -0.06
CA GLU A 479 -24.63 -12.98 0.03
C GLU A 479 -25.50 -14.12 -0.53
N LEU A 480 -25.14 -14.59 -1.73
CA LEU A 480 -25.73 -15.80 -2.30
C LEU A 480 -24.84 -16.98 -1.90
N PRO A 481 -25.30 -17.89 -1.03
CA PRO A 481 -24.56 -19.10 -0.72
C PRO A 481 -24.59 -20.00 -1.95
N LEU A 482 -23.54 -19.97 -2.77
CA LEU A 482 -23.42 -20.92 -3.87
C LEU A 482 -23.02 -22.28 -3.29
N ALA A 483 -23.78 -23.32 -3.63
CA ALA A 483 -23.36 -24.68 -3.36
C ALA A 483 -22.02 -24.98 -4.06
N GLU A 484 -21.27 -25.96 -3.58
CA GLU A 484 -19.93 -26.29 -4.11
C GLU A 484 -19.98 -26.61 -5.62
N ALA A 485 -21.02 -27.32 -6.07
CA ALA A 485 -21.29 -27.61 -7.47
C ALA A 485 -21.51 -26.35 -8.33
N ASP A 486 -22.12 -25.33 -7.74
CA ASP A 486 -22.44 -24.06 -8.38
C ASP A 486 -21.20 -23.15 -8.53
N SER A 487 -20.32 -23.19 -7.53
CA SER A 487 -19.00 -22.56 -7.56
C SER A 487 -18.10 -23.17 -8.63
N GLN A 488 -18.12 -24.50 -8.76
CA GLN A 488 -17.33 -25.21 -9.77
C GLN A 488 -17.81 -24.87 -11.19
N ARG A 489 -19.12 -24.83 -11.40
CA ARG A 489 -19.73 -24.46 -12.69
C ARG A 489 -19.46 -23.00 -13.07
N LEU A 490 -19.41 -22.10 -12.08
CA LEU A 490 -19.03 -20.71 -12.30
C LEU A 490 -17.57 -20.60 -12.76
N ASN A 491 -16.65 -21.35 -12.15
CA ASN A 491 -15.25 -21.37 -12.57
C ASN A 491 -15.07 -21.91 -13.99
N GLU A 492 -15.79 -22.96 -14.38
CA GLU A 492 -15.77 -23.49 -15.76
C GLU A 492 -16.26 -22.45 -16.77
N LEU A 493 -17.32 -21.71 -16.45
CA LEU A 493 -17.81 -20.62 -17.30
C LEU A 493 -16.81 -19.47 -17.40
N CYS A 494 -16.11 -19.13 -16.32
CA CYS A 494 -15.06 -18.11 -16.32
C CYS A 494 -13.90 -18.52 -17.24
N LEU A 495 -13.47 -19.78 -17.16
CA LEU A 495 -12.42 -20.31 -18.03
C LEU A 495 -12.83 -20.35 -19.50
N ALA A 496 -14.07 -20.78 -19.79
CA ALA A 496 -14.58 -20.87 -21.15
C ALA A 496 -14.81 -19.50 -21.82
N THR A 497 -15.13 -18.47 -21.02
CA THR A 497 -15.45 -17.12 -21.54
C THR A 497 -14.31 -16.12 -21.38
N GLY A 498 -13.27 -16.44 -20.61
CA GLY A 498 -12.20 -15.52 -20.24
C GLY A 498 -12.67 -14.37 -19.33
N LYS A 499 -13.88 -14.44 -18.80
CA LYS A 499 -14.51 -13.42 -17.96
C LYS A 499 -14.35 -13.76 -16.48
N THR A 500 -14.39 -12.74 -15.63
CA THR A 500 -14.37 -12.92 -14.17
C THR A 500 -15.70 -13.50 -13.66
N PRO A 501 -15.73 -14.15 -12.49
CA PRO A 501 -16.96 -14.66 -11.88
C PRO A 501 -18.05 -13.59 -11.75
N ALA A 502 -17.68 -12.35 -11.44
CA ALA A 502 -18.60 -11.23 -11.33
C ALA A 502 -19.23 -10.86 -12.68
N GLU A 503 -18.46 -10.87 -13.76
CA GLU A 503 -18.97 -10.60 -15.11
C GLU A 503 -19.91 -11.71 -15.59
N VAL A 504 -19.55 -12.97 -15.36
CA VAL A 504 -20.38 -14.13 -15.71
C VAL A 504 -21.71 -14.10 -14.94
N LEU A 505 -21.68 -13.86 -13.63
CA LEU A 505 -22.91 -13.78 -12.81
C LEU A 505 -23.78 -12.57 -13.19
N THR A 506 -23.17 -11.41 -13.46
CA THR A 506 -23.91 -10.22 -13.90
C THR A 506 -24.62 -10.47 -15.23
N GLU A 507 -23.97 -11.19 -16.14
CA GLU A 507 -24.53 -11.54 -17.43
C GLU A 507 -25.65 -12.59 -17.33
N LEU A 508 -25.47 -13.60 -16.46
CA LEU A 508 -26.52 -14.59 -16.15
C LEU A 508 -27.75 -13.95 -15.48
N LEU A 509 -27.53 -12.98 -14.60
CA LEU A 509 -28.59 -12.22 -13.93
C LEU A 509 -29.32 -11.29 -14.92
N ARG A 510 -28.60 -10.68 -15.86
CA ARG A 510 -29.20 -9.87 -16.96
C ARG A 510 -30.00 -10.70 -17.95
N GLN A 511 -29.63 -11.96 -18.16
CA GLN A 511 -30.29 -12.87 -19.10
C GLN A 511 -31.54 -13.57 -18.52
N GLY A 512 -31.98 -13.22 -17.30
CA GLY A 512 -33.22 -13.76 -16.72
C GLY A 512 -33.15 -15.23 -16.28
N HIS A 513 -31.95 -15.79 -16.12
CA HIS A 513 -31.73 -17.17 -15.66
C HIS A 513 -31.65 -17.30 -14.13
N GLY A 514 -32.21 -16.34 -13.38
CA GLY A 514 -32.30 -16.35 -11.91
C GLY A 514 -33.20 -17.43 -11.28
N LYS A 515 -33.46 -18.54 -12.00
CA LYS A 515 -34.19 -19.72 -11.50
C LYS A 515 -33.34 -21.00 -11.51
N ARG A 516 -32.05 -20.93 -11.86
CA ARG A 516 -31.20 -22.13 -12.02
C ARG A 516 -30.03 -22.26 -11.03
N PHE A 517 -29.89 -21.34 -10.09
CA PHE A 517 -29.04 -21.50 -8.92
C PHE A 517 -29.97 -21.48 -7.71
N GLY A 518 -29.97 -22.58 -6.95
CA GLY A 518 -30.88 -22.82 -5.83
C GLY A 518 -30.48 -22.05 -4.59
#